data_AF-A0A2N1PPW5-F1
#
_entry.id   AF-A0A2N1PPW5-F1
#
_cell.length_a   1.000
_cell.length_b   1.000
_cell.length_c   1.000
_cell.angle_alpha   90.00
_cell.angle_beta   90.00
_cell.angle_gamma   90.00
#
_symmetry.space_group_name_H-M   'P 1'
#
loop_
_entity.id
_entity.type
_entity.pdbx_description
1 polymer ?
#
loop_
_entity_poly.entity_id
_entity_poly.type
_entity_poly.pdbx_seq_one_letter_code
_entity_poly.pdbx_strand_id
1 'polypeptide(L)'
;MQFVTGTPNAANGDVKAVQVSGHQNGVLAVLNQDADACFVYMDARNSSSVLDLYPNAFSDLKVIALSPAIYNDTISVVSSMPQALQEKIQAAFLDLATTEAGLAAISVYSHTGYKIAVDSDYAGERTVYIFKRDNLS
;
A
#
# COMPACT_ATOMS: atom_id res chain seq x y z
N MET A 1 -12.09 16.02 -18.38
CA MET A 1 -11.81 14.65 -18.85
C MET A 1 -12.00 14.59 -20.36
N GLN A 2 -10.93 14.32 -21.11
CA GLN A 2 -10.98 14.09 -22.55
C GLN A 2 -10.55 12.64 -22.79
N PHE A 3 -11.46 11.81 -23.29
CA PHE A 3 -11.12 10.44 -23.65
C PHE A 3 -10.37 10.45 -24.99
N VAL A 4 -9.21 9.79 -25.04
CA VAL A 4 -8.47 9.55 -26.28
C VAL A 4 -8.82 8.17 -26.81
N THR A 5 -8.87 8.02 -28.14
CA THR A 5 -9.06 6.73 -28.80
C THR A 5 -7.71 6.10 -29.09
N GLY A 6 -7.56 4.80 -28.81
CA GLY A 6 -6.30 4.07 -28.99
C GLY A 6 -5.37 4.14 -27.78
N THR A 7 -4.07 3.88 -27.99
CA THR A 7 -3.06 3.91 -26.92
C THR A 7 -2.73 5.36 -26.56
N PRO A 8 -2.93 5.80 -25.30
CA PRO A 8 -2.61 7.17 -24.90
C PRO A 8 -1.12 7.49 -25.08
N ASN A 9 -0.81 8.69 -25.59
CA ASN A 9 0.56 9.16 -25.76
C ASN A 9 0.89 10.29 -24.78
N ALA A 10 1.76 10.00 -23.81
CA ALA A 10 2.21 10.97 -22.81
C ALA A 10 2.90 12.20 -23.42
N ALA A 11 3.66 12.04 -24.53
CA ALA A 11 4.34 13.15 -25.20
C ALA A 11 3.37 14.13 -25.87
N ASN A 12 2.17 13.67 -26.23
CA ASN A 12 1.10 14.50 -26.76
C ASN A 12 0.24 15.15 -25.65
N GLY A 13 0.51 14.84 -24.39
CA GLY A 13 -0.28 15.31 -23.25
C GLY A 13 -1.57 14.52 -23.02
N ASP A 14 -1.76 13.36 -23.69
CA ASP A 14 -2.96 12.53 -23.52
C ASP A 14 -3.07 11.95 -22.09
N VAL A 15 -1.92 11.76 -21.43
CA VAL A 15 -1.82 11.32 -20.03
C VAL A 15 -0.70 12.07 -19.32
N LYS A 16 -0.91 12.37 -18.05
CA LYS A 16 0.08 13.05 -17.19
C LYS A 16 0.16 12.36 -15.85
N ALA A 17 1.38 12.16 -15.36
CA ALA A 17 1.61 11.72 -13.99
C ALA A 17 1.52 12.92 -13.03
N VAL A 18 0.73 12.76 -11.97
CA VAL A 18 0.70 13.68 -10.83
C VAL A 18 1.37 12.97 -9.66
N GLN A 19 2.40 13.58 -9.07
CA GLN A 19 3.01 13.04 -7.86
C GLN A 19 2.18 13.44 -6.65
N VAL A 20 1.71 12.44 -5.93
CA VAL A 20 0.97 12.60 -4.68
C VAL A 20 1.64 11.72 -3.63
N SER A 21 1.89 12.27 -2.45
CA SER A 21 2.48 11.53 -1.34
C SER A 21 1.39 10.98 -0.43
N GLY A 22 1.38 9.67 -0.21
CA GLY A 22 0.41 8.98 0.65
C GLY A 22 -0.83 8.50 -0.11
N HIS A 23 -1.30 7.31 0.27
CA HIS A 23 -2.41 6.64 -0.40
C HIS A 23 -3.74 7.40 -0.25
N GLN A 24 -4.01 7.91 0.95
CA GLN A 24 -5.20 8.70 1.23
C GLN A 24 -5.24 9.98 0.39
N ASN A 25 -4.08 10.64 0.22
CA ASN A 25 -3.99 11.81 -0.65
C ASN A 25 -4.22 11.45 -2.12
N GLY A 26 -3.81 10.26 -2.58
CA GLY A 26 -4.14 9.77 -3.91
C GLY A 26 -5.66 9.63 -4.12
N VAL A 27 -6.37 9.11 -3.11
CA VAL A 27 -7.84 9.02 -3.11
C VAL A 27 -8.47 10.42 -3.14
N LEU A 28 -7.99 11.34 -2.29
CA LEU A 28 -8.47 12.73 -2.24
C LEU A 28 -8.24 13.47 -3.56
N ALA A 29 -7.11 13.24 -4.24
CA ALA A 29 -6.83 13.84 -5.54
C ALA A 29 -7.87 13.45 -6.60
N VAL A 30 -8.37 12.21 -6.57
CA VAL A 30 -9.45 11.78 -7.48
C VAL A 30 -10.78 12.41 -7.09
N LEU A 31 -11.11 12.43 -5.80
CA LEU A 31 -12.35 13.05 -5.30
C LEU A 31 -12.41 14.56 -5.58
N ASN A 32 -11.27 15.25 -5.50
CA ASN A 32 -11.13 16.67 -5.79
C ASN A 32 -11.03 16.99 -7.29
N GLN A 33 -11.01 15.97 -8.16
CA GLN A 33 -10.80 16.10 -9.60
C GLN A 33 -9.43 16.66 -10.01
N ASP A 34 -8.43 16.55 -9.13
CA ASP A 34 -7.03 16.88 -9.42
C ASP A 34 -6.35 15.78 -10.26
N ALA A 35 -6.88 14.55 -10.21
CA ALA A 35 -6.45 13.41 -11.02
C ALA A 35 -7.65 12.56 -11.46
N ASP A 36 -7.58 11.98 -12.66
CA ASP A 36 -8.66 11.11 -13.17
C ASP A 36 -8.63 9.69 -12.54
N ALA A 37 -7.48 9.25 -12.04
CA ALA A 37 -7.28 7.97 -11.37
C ALA A 37 -6.07 8.02 -10.43
N CYS A 38 -6.01 7.11 -9.46
CA CYS A 38 -4.85 6.94 -8.57
C CYS A 38 -4.51 5.45 -8.37
N PHE A 39 -3.27 5.20 -7.95
CA PHE A 39 -2.78 3.87 -7.60
C PHE A 39 -2.54 3.82 -6.09
N VAL A 40 -3.31 3.00 -5.38
CA VAL A 40 -3.30 2.93 -3.92
C VAL A 40 -3.43 1.48 -3.47
N TYR A 41 -3.07 1.18 -2.22
CA TYR A 41 -3.39 -0.13 -1.64
C TYR A 41 -4.91 -0.32 -1.56
N MET A 42 -5.34 -1.57 -1.46
CA MET A 42 -6.75 -1.92 -1.45
C MET A 42 -7.50 -1.22 -0.31
N ASP A 43 -8.54 -0.46 -0.68
CA ASP A 43 -9.39 0.28 0.25
C ASP A 43 -8.70 1.36 1.09
N ALA A 44 -7.70 2.05 0.52
CA ALA A 44 -7.18 3.31 1.08
C ALA A 44 -8.25 4.40 1.33
N ARG A 45 -9.46 4.22 0.79
CA ARG A 45 -10.68 5.00 1.09
C ARG A 45 -11.15 4.84 2.53
N ASN A 46 -10.89 3.69 3.17
CA ASN A 46 -11.29 3.41 4.55
C ASN A 46 -10.34 4.06 5.56
N SER A 47 -10.31 5.39 5.56
CA SER A 47 -9.52 6.20 6.49
C SER A 47 -10.37 7.38 6.93
N SER A 48 -10.25 7.78 8.20
CA SER A 48 -10.92 9.00 8.71
C SER A 48 -10.55 10.23 7.88
N SER A 49 -9.30 10.35 7.45
CA SER A 49 -8.83 11.45 6.58
C SER A 49 -9.58 11.56 5.25
N VAL A 50 -10.20 10.48 4.78
CA VAL A 50 -11.05 10.45 3.58
C VAL A 50 -12.52 10.52 3.95
N LEU A 51 -13.00 9.63 4.82
CA LEU A 51 -14.42 9.46 5.11
C LEU A 51 -15.03 10.61 5.92
N ASP A 52 -14.25 11.34 6.71
CA ASP A 52 -14.75 12.51 7.44
C ASP A 52 -15.06 13.67 6.48
N LEU A 53 -14.33 13.77 5.36
CA LEU A 53 -14.54 14.79 4.33
C LEU A 53 -15.50 14.32 3.23
N TYR A 54 -15.40 13.04 2.86
CA TYR A 54 -16.14 12.40 1.78
C TYR A 54 -16.79 11.11 2.29
N PRO A 55 -17.90 11.21 3.05
CA PRO A 55 -18.55 10.03 3.65
C PRO A 55 -19.07 9.02 2.63
N ASN A 56 -19.28 9.45 1.38
CA ASN A 56 -19.75 8.63 0.27
C ASN A 56 -18.61 8.11 -0.64
N ALA A 57 -17.34 8.18 -0.21
CA ALA A 57 -16.19 7.83 -1.07
C ALA A 57 -16.27 6.41 -1.70
N PHE A 58 -16.96 5.46 -1.06
CA PHE A 58 -17.16 4.11 -1.61
C PHE A 58 -18.16 4.04 -2.76
N SER A 59 -19.15 4.94 -2.82
CA SER A 59 -20.09 5.05 -3.94
C SER A 59 -19.59 6.01 -5.02
N ASP A 60 -18.86 7.05 -4.62
CA ASP A 60 -18.37 8.09 -5.53
C ASP A 60 -17.18 7.61 -6.36
N LEU A 61 -16.41 6.65 -5.83
CA LEU A 61 -15.25 6.05 -6.51
C LEU A 61 -15.51 4.58 -6.88
N LYS A 62 -14.86 4.14 -7.95
CA LYS A 62 -14.89 2.75 -8.42
C LYS A 62 -13.49 2.16 -8.50
N VAL A 63 -13.36 0.90 -8.08
CA VAL A 63 -12.17 0.10 -8.35
C VAL A 63 -12.27 -0.43 -9.77
N ILE A 64 -11.34 -0.02 -10.64
CA ILE A 64 -11.34 -0.39 -12.06
C ILE A 64 -10.36 -1.52 -12.39
N ALA A 65 -9.35 -1.73 -11.55
CA ALA A 65 -8.34 -2.75 -11.72
C ALA A 65 -7.75 -3.14 -10.35
N LEU A 66 -7.29 -4.38 -10.24
CA LEU A 66 -6.52 -4.89 -9.11
C LEU A 66 -5.21 -5.46 -9.63
N SER A 67 -4.11 -5.16 -8.96
CA SER A 67 -2.85 -5.87 -9.19
C SER A 67 -2.93 -7.29 -8.63
N PRO A 68 -1.98 -8.18 -8.98
CA PRO A 68 -1.72 -9.36 -8.17
C PRO A 68 -1.59 -8.99 -6.69
N ALA A 69 -2.01 -9.90 -5.81
CA ALA A 69 -1.86 -9.72 -4.38
C ALA A 69 -0.38 -9.63 -4.01
N ILE A 70 -0.09 -8.74 -3.07
CA ILE A 70 1.23 -8.54 -2.47
C ILE A 70 1.11 -8.76 -0.96
N TYR A 71 2.20 -9.16 -0.31
CA TYR A 71 2.19 -9.29 1.14
C TYR A 71 2.20 -7.90 1.80
N ASN A 72 1.59 -7.80 2.97
CA ASN A 72 1.69 -6.59 3.79
C ASN A 72 3.14 -6.36 4.26
N ASP A 73 3.37 -5.14 4.74
CA ASP A 73 4.67 -4.66 5.20
C ASP A 73 5.35 -5.63 6.19
N THR A 74 6.67 -5.80 6.01
CA THR A 74 7.49 -6.61 6.93
C THR A 74 7.87 -5.81 8.17
N ILE A 75 8.02 -6.52 9.29
CA ILE A 75 8.90 -6.07 10.38
C ILE A 75 10.26 -6.70 10.13
N SER A 76 11.23 -5.89 9.72
CA SER A 76 12.58 -6.35 9.35
C SER A 76 13.62 -5.91 10.37
N VAL A 77 14.60 -6.79 10.62
CA VAL A 77 15.77 -6.50 11.44
C VAL A 77 17.02 -6.41 10.57
N VAL A 78 18.05 -5.73 11.06
CA VAL A 78 19.35 -5.70 10.38
C VAL A 78 19.98 -7.10 10.35
N SER A 79 20.62 -7.45 9.24
CA SER A 79 21.19 -8.79 9.02
C SER A 79 22.29 -9.18 10.03
N SER A 80 22.96 -8.20 10.63
CA SER A 80 23.99 -8.41 11.65
C SER A 80 23.44 -8.63 13.07
N MET A 81 22.12 -8.59 13.28
CA MET A 81 21.52 -8.80 14.59
C MET A 81 21.74 -10.25 15.05
N PRO A 82 22.13 -10.52 16.31
CA PRO A 82 22.27 -11.90 16.80
C PRO A 82 20.98 -12.70 16.66
N GLN A 83 21.05 -13.93 16.17
CA GLN A 83 19.88 -14.78 15.91
C GLN A 83 18.95 -14.89 17.12
N ALA A 84 19.51 -15.11 18.32
CA ALA A 84 18.72 -15.21 19.55
C ALA A 84 17.92 -13.93 19.88
N LEU A 85 18.37 -12.76 19.41
CA LEU A 85 17.61 -11.51 19.55
C LEU A 85 16.53 -11.39 18.47
N GLN A 86 16.82 -11.81 17.24
CA GLN A 86 15.83 -11.84 16.16
C GLN A 86 14.62 -12.72 16.56
N GLU A 87 14.88 -13.92 17.08
CA GLU A 87 13.86 -14.86 17.55
C GLU A 87 13.01 -14.27 18.68
N LYS A 88 13.63 -13.56 19.63
CA LYS A 88 12.91 -12.87 20.73
C LYS A 88 12.02 -11.73 20.23
N ILE A 89 12.49 -10.94 19.26
CA ILE A 89 11.69 -9.86 18.66
C ILE A 89 10.51 -10.47 17.90
N GLN A 90 10.74 -11.51 17.11
CA GLN A 90 9.67 -12.20 16.39
C GLN A 90 8.60 -12.75 17.35
N ALA A 91 9.02 -13.43 18.43
CA ALA A 91 8.11 -13.94 19.45
C ALA A 91 7.30 -12.80 20.10
N ALA A 92 7.96 -11.69 20.47
CA ALA A 92 7.29 -10.54 21.07
C ALA A 92 6.18 -9.95 20.18
N PHE A 93 6.41 -9.82 18.86
CA PHE A 93 5.37 -9.33 17.94
C PHE A 93 4.22 -10.32 17.79
N LEU A 94 4.50 -11.62 17.72
CA LEU A 94 3.44 -12.65 17.69
C LEU A 94 2.59 -12.59 18.96
N ASP A 95 3.22 -12.45 20.13
CA ASP A 95 2.54 -12.38 21.43
C ASP A 95 1.71 -11.09 21.60
N LEU A 96 2.13 -9.95 21.01
CA LEU A 96 1.31 -8.74 21.02
C LEU A 96 -0.07 -8.99 20.40
N ALA A 97 -0.13 -9.80 19.35
CA ALA A 97 -1.37 -10.10 18.66
C ALA A 97 -2.30 -11.05 19.45
N THR A 98 -1.87 -11.59 20.59
CA THR A 98 -2.67 -12.53 21.41
C THR A 98 -3.30 -11.88 22.63
N THR A 99 -3.05 -10.60 22.90
CA THR A 99 -3.58 -9.88 24.07
C THR A 99 -4.38 -8.65 23.66
N GLU A 100 -5.40 -8.28 24.44
CA GLU A 100 -6.20 -7.07 24.16
C GLU A 100 -5.34 -5.80 24.17
N ALA A 101 -4.43 -5.67 25.14
CA ALA A 101 -3.52 -4.54 25.23
C ALA A 101 -2.54 -4.49 24.04
N GLY A 102 -2.02 -5.64 23.60
CA GLY A 102 -1.13 -5.71 22.43
C GLY A 102 -1.86 -5.43 21.11
N LEU A 103 -3.07 -5.94 20.93
CA LEU A 103 -3.94 -5.61 19.80
C LEU A 103 -4.27 -4.11 19.78
N ALA A 104 -4.59 -3.52 20.93
CA ALA A 104 -4.81 -2.08 21.05
C ALA A 104 -3.53 -1.28 20.66
N ALA A 105 -2.35 -1.74 21.06
CA ALA A 105 -1.08 -1.09 20.73
C ALA A 105 -0.77 -1.10 19.22
N ILE A 106 -1.15 -2.15 18.49
CA ILE A 106 -0.89 -2.25 17.04
C ILE A 106 -2.05 -1.73 16.18
N SER A 107 -3.21 -1.45 16.79
CA SER A 107 -4.41 -0.98 16.08
C SER A 107 -4.22 0.34 15.35
N VAL A 108 -3.29 1.19 15.80
CA VAL A 108 -2.95 2.46 15.13
C VAL A 108 -2.43 2.24 13.70
N TYR A 109 -1.87 1.07 13.42
CA TYR A 109 -1.41 0.66 12.09
C TYR A 109 -2.47 -0.16 11.33
N SER A 110 -3.69 -0.28 11.87
CA SER A 110 -4.76 -1.15 11.36
C SER A 110 -4.35 -2.64 11.26
N HIS A 111 -3.36 -3.07 12.06
CA HIS A 111 -2.92 -4.46 12.10
C HIS A 111 -3.87 -5.30 12.95
N THR A 112 -4.16 -6.52 12.49
CA THR A 112 -4.99 -7.50 13.21
C THR A 112 -4.17 -8.65 13.80
N GLY A 113 -2.88 -8.72 13.48
CA GLY A 113 -1.94 -9.70 13.98
C GLY A 113 -0.72 -9.85 13.08
N TYR A 114 0.13 -10.81 13.43
CA TYR A 114 1.39 -11.07 12.71
C TYR A 114 1.55 -12.56 12.42
N LYS A 115 2.31 -12.86 11.36
CA LYS A 115 2.72 -14.21 10.99
C LYS A 115 4.21 -14.20 10.68
N ILE A 116 4.86 -15.34 10.90
CA ILE A 116 6.23 -15.55 10.44
C ILE A 116 6.20 -15.52 8.91
N ALA A 117 7.01 -14.65 8.32
CA ALA A 117 7.19 -14.57 6.88
C ALA A 117 8.51 -15.24 6.48
N VAL A 118 8.56 -15.78 5.27
CA VAL A 118 9.77 -16.32 4.64
C VAL A 118 10.14 -15.50 3.41
N ASP A 119 11.42 -15.52 3.02
CA ASP A 119 11.92 -14.72 1.87
C ASP A 119 11.15 -14.96 0.56
N SER A 120 10.62 -16.17 0.37
CA SER A 120 9.83 -16.55 -0.81
C SER A 120 8.43 -15.92 -0.84
N ASP A 121 7.90 -15.46 0.30
CA ASP A 121 6.63 -14.73 0.34
C ASP A 121 6.73 -13.44 -0.48
N TYR A 122 7.90 -12.79 -0.48
CA TYR A 122 8.14 -11.50 -1.14
C TYR A 122 8.74 -11.62 -2.56
N ALA A 123 8.52 -12.75 -3.24
CA ALA A 123 9.08 -13.00 -4.57
C ALA A 123 8.47 -12.08 -5.66
N GLY A 124 7.21 -11.67 -5.51
CA GLY A 124 6.55 -10.74 -6.43
C GLY A 124 7.17 -9.35 -6.38
N GLU A 125 7.39 -8.85 -5.18
CA GLU A 125 8.05 -7.58 -4.88
C GLU A 125 9.50 -7.60 -5.39
N ARG A 126 10.22 -8.71 -5.18
CA ARG A 126 11.56 -8.92 -5.76
C ARG A 126 11.56 -8.85 -7.28
N THR A 127 10.56 -9.43 -7.93
CA THR A 127 10.41 -9.38 -9.40
C THR A 127 10.22 -7.95 -9.87
N VAL A 128 9.34 -7.18 -9.22
CA VAL A 128 9.12 -5.76 -9.53
C VAL A 128 10.40 -4.94 -9.29
N TYR A 129 11.11 -5.18 -8.19
CA TYR A 129 12.38 -4.49 -7.91
C TYR A 129 13.42 -4.71 -9.02
N ILE A 130 13.61 -5.96 -9.46
CA ILE A 130 14.53 -6.31 -10.54
C ILE A 130 14.13 -5.59 -11.84
N PHE A 131 12.84 -5.65 -12.21
CA PHE A 131 12.34 -4.93 -13.37
C PHE A 131 12.64 -3.43 -13.31
N LYS A 132 12.37 -2.78 -12.16
CA LYS A 132 12.63 -1.35 -11.99
C LYS A 132 14.12 -1.02 -12.09
N ARG A 133 14.98 -1.79 -11.43
CA ARG A 133 16.44 -1.61 -11.47
C ARG A 133 16.99 -1.77 -12.89
N ASP A 134 16.42 -2.66 -13.69
CA ASP A 134 16.97 -2.97 -15.01
C ASP A 134 16.40 -2.09 -16.13
N ASN A 135 15.28 -1.39 -15.89
CA ASN A 135 14.55 -0.64 -16.95
C ASN A 135 14.24 0.83 -16.62
N LEU A 136 14.26 1.25 -15.36
CA LEU A 136 13.78 2.57 -14.93
C LEU A 136 14.81 3.40 -14.16
N SER A 137 16.04 2.90 -14.00
CA SER A 137 17.16 3.62 -13.38
C SER A 137 18.13 4.19 -14.42
#